data_AF-A0A8H9WPD2-F1
#
_entry.id   AF-A0A8H9WPD2-F1
#
_cell.length_a   1.000
_cell.length_b   1.000
_cell.length_c   1.000
_cell.angle_alpha   90.00
_cell.angle_beta   90.00
_cell.angle_gamma   90.00
#
_symmetry.space_group_name_H-M   'P 1'
#
loop_
_entity.id
_entity.type
_entity.pdbx_description
1 polymer ?
#
loop_
_entity_poly.entity_id
_entity_poly.type
_entity_poly.pdbx_seq_one_letter_code
_entity_poly.pdbx_strand_id
1 'polypeptide(L)'
;MTGRHAGRTFNAGLLEALTEVMGSAKGYLRDHGPMVAMLSTEIGREMGLSQSECSQLFFAAVLADMGMVDLAEDAWENPVSELPPDVCARVGLHPARSEERIRQIPHLEVLAPLVHHHHEWWDGIGYPDGLDGSAIPLGAQILRLSDTVAALR
;
A
#
# COMPACT_ATOMS: atom_id res chain seq x y z
N MET A 1 -7.09 -20.89 -24.23
CA MET A 1 -5.89 -20.99 -23.38
C MET A 1 -6.35 -20.98 -21.93
N THR A 2 -5.93 -21.96 -21.16
CA THR A 2 -6.66 -22.51 -20.00
C THR A 2 -6.37 -21.75 -18.70
N GLY A 3 -7.42 -21.35 -17.96
CA GLY A 3 -7.35 -20.56 -16.71
C GLY A 3 -6.50 -21.16 -15.57
N ARG A 4 -5.97 -22.40 -15.72
CA ARG A 4 -5.03 -23.01 -14.77
C ARG A 4 -3.59 -22.46 -14.86
N HIS A 5 -3.20 -21.86 -15.98
CA HIS A 5 -1.85 -21.27 -16.13
C HIS A 5 -1.78 -19.84 -15.57
N ALA A 6 -2.84 -19.05 -15.75
CA ALA A 6 -2.99 -17.71 -15.15
C ALA A 6 -3.03 -17.78 -13.61
N GLY A 7 -3.76 -18.75 -13.04
CA GLY A 7 -3.79 -18.93 -11.58
C GLY A 7 -2.45 -19.36 -10.95
N ARG A 8 -1.58 -20.07 -11.67
CA ARG A 8 -0.25 -20.48 -11.17
C ARG A 8 0.78 -19.34 -11.21
N THR A 9 0.67 -18.46 -12.20
CA THR A 9 1.54 -17.28 -12.35
C THR A 9 1.13 -16.17 -11.39
N PHE A 10 -0.19 -15.96 -11.20
CA PHE A 10 -0.74 -15.08 -10.17
C PHE A 10 -0.22 -15.43 -8.75
N ASN A 11 -0.35 -16.70 -8.36
CA ASN A 11 0.07 -17.13 -7.02
C ASN A 11 1.59 -17.02 -6.82
N ALA A 12 2.40 -17.17 -7.88
CA ALA A 12 3.86 -17.04 -7.78
C ALA A 12 4.29 -15.58 -7.64
N GLY A 13 3.77 -14.67 -8.48
CA GLY A 13 4.09 -13.24 -8.39
C GLY A 13 3.59 -12.60 -7.10
N LEU A 14 2.40 -12.99 -6.63
CA LEU A 14 1.89 -12.56 -5.32
C LEU A 14 2.75 -13.10 -4.17
N LEU A 15 3.16 -14.36 -4.22
CA LEU A 15 4.02 -14.94 -3.19
C LEU A 15 5.39 -14.28 -3.15
N GLU A 16 5.97 -13.96 -4.31
CA GLU A 16 7.23 -13.24 -4.44
C GLU A 16 7.13 -11.83 -3.83
N ALA A 17 6.09 -11.08 -4.21
CA ALA A 17 5.79 -9.77 -3.66
C ALA A 17 5.61 -9.77 -2.14
N LEU A 18 4.81 -10.72 -1.63
CA LEU A 18 4.60 -10.90 -0.19
C LEU A 18 5.90 -11.29 0.52
N THR A 19 6.73 -12.15 -0.09
CA THR A 19 8.01 -12.58 0.50
C THR A 19 9.00 -11.43 0.55
N GLU A 20 9.05 -10.59 -0.48
CA GLU A 20 9.89 -9.41 -0.52
C GLU A 20 9.49 -8.40 0.58
N VAL A 21 8.20 -8.08 0.68
CA VAL A 21 7.68 -7.16 1.71
C VAL A 21 7.89 -7.73 3.10
N MET A 22 7.48 -8.98 3.36
CA MET A 22 7.63 -9.59 4.68
C MET A 22 9.10 -9.82 5.07
N GLY A 23 9.98 -10.09 4.09
CA GLY A 23 11.41 -10.25 4.31
C GLY A 23 12.12 -8.93 4.63
N SER A 24 11.60 -7.81 4.10
CA SER A 24 12.15 -6.47 4.30
C SER A 24 11.55 -5.74 5.51
N ALA A 25 10.32 -6.11 5.91
CA ALA A 25 9.62 -5.50 7.04
C ALA A 25 10.37 -5.73 8.36
N LYS A 26 10.79 -4.64 8.99
CA LYS A 26 11.43 -4.57 10.31
C LYS A 26 10.71 -3.55 11.20
N GLY A 27 10.91 -3.66 12.52
CA GLY A 27 10.43 -2.66 13.49
C GLY A 27 8.94 -2.31 13.36
N TYR A 28 8.67 -1.00 13.27
CA TYR A 28 7.34 -0.37 13.19
C TYR A 28 6.44 -1.00 12.10
N LEU A 29 7.00 -1.33 10.92
CA LEU A 29 6.22 -1.84 9.80
C LEU A 29 5.77 -3.30 9.93
N ARG A 30 6.34 -4.08 10.88
CA ARG A 30 5.98 -5.50 11.08
C ARG A 30 4.52 -5.68 11.50
N ASP A 31 4.04 -4.83 12.41
CA ASP A 31 2.69 -4.93 12.96
C ASP A 31 1.72 -3.94 12.29
N HIS A 32 2.27 -2.87 11.70
CA HIS A 32 1.51 -1.82 10.99
C HIS A 32 0.80 -2.34 9.75
N GLY A 33 1.52 -2.94 8.79
CA GLY A 33 0.95 -3.41 7.53
C GLY A 33 -0.24 -4.37 7.69
N PRO A 34 -0.14 -5.43 8.54
CA PRO A 34 -1.27 -6.30 8.85
C PRO A 34 -2.48 -5.56 9.44
N MET A 35 -2.25 -4.53 10.24
CA MET A 35 -3.32 -3.71 10.82
C MET A 35 -4.01 -2.84 9.77
N VAL A 36 -3.25 -2.18 8.90
CA VAL A 36 -3.81 -1.41 7.78
C VAL A 36 -4.65 -2.31 6.88
N ALA A 37 -4.16 -3.52 6.56
CA ALA A 37 -4.89 -4.49 5.76
C ALA A 37 -6.20 -4.94 6.42
N MET A 38 -6.18 -5.20 7.72
CA MET A 38 -7.38 -5.55 8.49
C MET A 38 -8.40 -4.40 8.51
N LEU A 39 -7.97 -3.19 8.88
CA LEU A 39 -8.82 -2.01 9.02
C LEU A 39 -9.46 -1.63 7.67
N SER A 40 -8.66 -1.54 6.62
CA SER A 40 -9.14 -1.16 5.28
C SER A 40 -10.16 -2.15 4.74
N THR A 41 -9.92 -3.46 4.92
CA THR A 41 -10.86 -4.51 4.52
C THR A 41 -12.17 -4.39 5.28
N GLU A 42 -12.14 -4.14 6.59
CA GLU A 42 -13.36 -4.05 7.41
C GLU A 42 -14.16 -2.79 7.09
N ILE A 43 -13.49 -1.65 6.91
CA ILE A 43 -14.13 -0.42 6.43
C ILE A 43 -14.82 -0.68 5.08
N GLY A 44 -14.13 -1.32 4.13
CA GLY A 44 -14.71 -1.65 2.84
C GLY A 44 -15.96 -2.52 2.94
N ARG A 45 -15.96 -3.52 3.83
CA ARG A 45 -17.14 -4.38 4.09
C ARG A 45 -18.32 -3.60 4.64
N GLU A 46 -18.09 -2.77 5.65
CA GLU A 46 -19.13 -1.93 6.26
C GLU A 46 -19.70 -0.91 5.27
N MET A 47 -18.89 -0.46 4.31
CA MET A 47 -19.33 0.38 3.20
C MET A 47 -20.10 -0.37 2.09
N GLY A 48 -20.21 -1.70 2.18
CA GLY A 48 -20.92 -2.52 1.20
C GLY A 48 -20.13 -2.81 -0.08
N LEU A 49 -18.80 -2.69 -0.05
CA LEU A 49 -17.96 -3.06 -1.18
C LEU A 49 -18.02 -4.57 -1.43
N SER A 50 -17.82 -4.97 -2.69
CA SER A 50 -17.78 -6.37 -3.08
C SER A 50 -16.60 -7.10 -2.44
N GLN A 51 -16.67 -8.44 -2.41
CA GLN A 51 -15.57 -9.26 -1.95
C GLN A 51 -14.28 -9.01 -2.75
N SER A 52 -14.40 -8.74 -4.06
CA SER A 52 -13.26 -8.42 -4.92
C SER A 52 -12.60 -7.10 -4.53
N GLU A 53 -13.39 -6.05 -4.27
CA GLU A 53 -12.87 -4.74 -3.83
C GLU A 53 -12.25 -4.83 -2.43
N CYS A 54 -12.84 -5.61 -1.53
CA CYS A 54 -12.24 -5.88 -0.22
C CYS A 54 -10.90 -6.63 -0.35
N SER A 55 -10.78 -7.59 -1.26
CA SER A 55 -9.51 -8.24 -1.55
C SER A 55 -8.48 -7.28 -2.14
N GLN A 56 -8.90 -6.34 -2.99
CA GLN A 56 -8.01 -5.29 -3.52
C GLN A 56 -7.49 -4.38 -2.40
N LEU A 57 -8.36 -3.96 -1.47
CA LEU A 57 -7.94 -3.19 -0.29
C LEU A 57 -6.90 -3.94 0.56
N PHE A 58 -7.16 -5.22 0.84
CA PHE A 58 -6.23 -6.06 1.58
C PHE A 58 -4.85 -6.12 0.92
N PHE A 59 -4.80 -6.45 -0.38
CA PHE A 59 -3.52 -6.57 -1.08
C PHE A 59 -2.83 -5.21 -1.27
N ALA A 60 -3.58 -4.15 -1.57
CA ALA A 60 -3.02 -2.82 -1.69
C ALA A 60 -2.41 -2.35 -0.35
N ALA A 61 -3.06 -2.62 0.79
CA ALA A 61 -2.51 -2.31 2.10
C ALA A 61 -1.19 -3.04 2.38
N VAL A 62 -1.11 -4.33 2.04
CA VAL A 62 0.11 -5.12 2.26
C VAL A 62 1.25 -4.65 1.37
N LEU A 63 0.95 -4.17 0.16
CA LEU A 63 1.96 -3.80 -0.84
C LEU A 63 2.24 -2.30 -0.90
N ALA A 64 1.53 -1.48 -0.12
CA ALA A 64 1.60 -0.01 -0.17
C ALA A 64 3.05 0.51 0.01
N ASP A 65 3.81 -0.12 0.93
CA ASP A 65 5.17 0.28 1.28
C ASP A 65 6.26 -0.51 0.54
N MET A 66 5.92 -1.31 -0.48
CA MET A 66 6.91 -2.09 -1.22
C MET A 66 8.00 -1.21 -1.89
N GLY A 67 7.66 0.03 -2.25
CA GLY A 67 8.60 1.02 -2.76
C GLY A 67 9.66 1.48 -1.76
N MET A 68 9.57 1.06 -0.49
CA MET A 68 10.55 1.34 0.55
C MET A 68 11.66 0.28 0.64
N VAL A 69 11.57 -0.87 -0.07
CA VAL A 69 12.49 -2.03 0.09
C VAL A 69 13.97 -1.65 -0.08
N ASP A 70 14.26 -0.67 -0.94
CA ASP A 70 15.62 -0.18 -1.18
C ASP A 70 16.05 0.99 -0.25
N LEU A 71 15.22 1.35 0.74
CA LEU A 71 15.52 2.40 1.71
C LEU A 71 16.32 1.85 2.90
N ALA A 72 17.10 2.73 3.54
CA ALA A 72 17.93 2.36 4.71
C ALA A 72 17.06 1.91 5.89
N GLU A 73 17.63 1.07 6.78
CA GLU A 73 16.91 0.44 7.90
C GLU A 73 16.12 1.44 8.77
N ASP A 74 16.65 2.65 8.97
CA ASP A 74 16.00 3.68 9.79
C ASP A 74 14.58 4.02 9.33
N ALA A 75 14.29 3.95 8.01
CA ALA A 75 12.97 4.22 7.43
C ALA A 75 11.93 3.13 7.75
N TRP A 76 12.37 1.95 8.17
CA TRP A 76 11.52 0.83 8.54
C TRP A 76 11.24 0.78 10.04
N GLU A 77 12.12 1.39 10.84
CA GLU A 77 12.07 1.31 12.30
C GLU A 77 11.32 2.47 12.94
N ASN A 78 11.21 3.62 12.27
CA ASN A 78 10.63 4.84 12.83
C ASN A 78 9.53 5.41 11.93
N PRO A 79 8.51 6.09 12.51
CA PRO A 79 7.52 6.81 11.73
C PRO A 79 8.17 7.95 10.92
N VAL A 80 7.58 8.30 9.78
CA VAL A 80 8.14 9.33 8.86
C VAL A 80 8.41 10.66 9.57
N SER A 81 7.59 11.03 10.58
CA SER A 81 7.77 12.26 11.38
C SER A 81 9.08 12.31 12.18
N GLU A 82 9.73 11.16 12.40
CA GLU A 82 10.96 11.04 13.20
C GLU A 82 12.20 10.86 12.32
N LEU A 83 12.04 10.76 11.00
CA LEU A 83 13.14 10.54 10.07
C LEU A 83 13.87 11.86 9.72
N PRO A 84 15.18 11.79 9.40
CA PRO A 84 15.92 12.93 8.86
C PRO A 84 15.28 13.47 7.57
N PRO A 85 15.35 14.79 7.29
CA PRO A 85 14.67 15.39 6.14
C PRO A 85 15.01 14.78 4.77
N ASP A 86 16.26 14.35 4.57
CA ASP A 86 16.72 13.68 3.36
C ASP A 86 16.14 12.26 3.21
N VAL A 87 15.95 11.56 4.33
CA VAL A 87 15.28 10.26 4.38
C VAL A 87 13.78 10.44 4.15
N CYS A 88 13.14 11.43 4.76
CA CYS A 88 11.74 11.79 4.51
C CYS A 88 11.47 12.03 3.03
N ALA A 89 12.32 12.82 2.36
CA ALA A 89 12.18 13.08 0.93
C ALA A 89 12.25 11.79 0.09
N ARG A 90 13.10 10.83 0.47
CA ARG A 90 13.20 9.52 -0.19
C ARG A 90 12.02 8.61 0.10
N VAL A 91 11.49 8.65 1.32
CA VAL A 91 10.27 7.92 1.72
C VAL A 91 9.07 8.46 0.96
N GLY A 92 8.94 9.77 0.78
CA GLY A 92 7.83 10.36 0.01
C GLY A 92 7.75 9.89 -1.45
N LEU A 93 8.80 9.26 -1.99
CA LEU A 93 8.81 8.67 -3.33
C LEU A 93 8.29 7.23 -3.36
N HIS A 94 8.04 6.59 -2.21
CA HIS A 94 7.65 5.18 -2.19
C HIS A 94 6.29 4.91 -2.86
N PRO A 95 5.26 5.78 -2.84
CA PRO A 95 4.00 5.45 -3.51
C PRO A 95 4.17 5.19 -5.01
N ALA A 96 4.95 6.06 -5.67
CA ALA A 96 5.29 5.92 -7.09
C ALA A 96 6.15 4.68 -7.37
N ARG A 97 7.10 4.36 -6.47
CA ARG A 97 7.93 3.14 -6.60
C ARG A 97 7.12 1.86 -6.36
N SER A 98 6.21 1.87 -5.39
CA SER A 98 5.26 0.78 -5.15
C SER A 98 4.39 0.57 -6.37
N GLU A 99 3.88 1.64 -6.97
CA GLU A 99 3.13 1.57 -8.23
C GLU A 99 3.94 0.92 -9.35
N GLU A 100 5.17 1.39 -9.58
CA GLU A 100 6.07 0.85 -10.60
C GLU A 100 6.28 -0.66 -10.43
N ARG A 101 6.56 -1.10 -9.20
CA ARG A 101 6.77 -2.52 -8.86
C ARG A 101 5.49 -3.33 -9.03
N ILE A 102 4.36 -2.84 -8.54
CA ILE A 102 3.06 -3.53 -8.66
C ILE A 102 2.65 -3.73 -10.11
N ARG A 103 2.89 -2.73 -10.98
CA ARG A 103 2.58 -2.84 -12.42
C ARG A 103 3.41 -3.90 -13.14
N GLN A 104 4.53 -4.34 -12.56
CA GLN A 104 5.34 -5.43 -13.12
C GLN A 104 4.82 -6.80 -12.71
N ILE A 105 3.94 -6.89 -11.71
CA ILE A 105 3.38 -8.15 -11.23
C ILE A 105 2.05 -8.41 -11.95
N PRO A 106 1.96 -9.49 -12.75
CA PRO A 106 0.75 -9.79 -13.51
C PRO A 106 -0.48 -9.90 -12.61
N HIS A 107 -1.57 -9.26 -13.03
CA HIS A 107 -2.88 -9.24 -12.37
C HIS A 107 -2.97 -8.39 -11.09
N LEU A 108 -1.93 -7.64 -10.73
CA LEU A 108 -1.97 -6.67 -9.61
C LEU A 108 -2.08 -5.22 -10.08
N GLU A 109 -2.19 -4.97 -11.39
CA GLU A 109 -2.21 -3.62 -11.97
C GLU A 109 -3.40 -2.79 -11.48
N VAL A 110 -4.49 -3.45 -11.06
CA VAL A 110 -5.67 -2.80 -10.46
C VAL A 110 -5.36 -2.17 -9.09
N LEU A 111 -4.30 -2.60 -8.41
CA LEU A 111 -3.87 -2.08 -7.12
C LEU A 111 -3.00 -0.82 -7.25
N ALA A 112 -2.38 -0.62 -8.42
CA ALA A 112 -1.52 0.52 -8.71
C ALA A 112 -2.10 1.88 -8.27
N PRO A 113 -3.32 2.28 -8.67
CA PRO A 113 -3.88 3.56 -8.23
C PRO A 113 -4.15 3.63 -6.72
N LEU A 114 -4.43 2.50 -6.07
CA LEU A 114 -4.67 2.46 -4.62
C LEU A 114 -3.36 2.74 -3.87
N VAL A 115 -2.27 2.07 -4.27
CA VAL A 115 -0.97 2.27 -3.61
C VAL A 115 -0.31 3.59 -4.00
N HIS A 116 -0.53 4.10 -5.21
CA HIS A 116 0.08 5.36 -5.64
C HIS A 116 -0.51 6.54 -4.87
N HIS A 117 -1.82 6.51 -4.58
CA HIS A 117 -2.54 7.63 -3.97
C HIS A 117 -2.86 7.46 -2.47
N HIS A 118 -2.37 6.42 -1.79
CA HIS A 118 -2.73 6.18 -0.38
C HIS A 118 -2.21 7.26 0.60
N HIS A 119 -1.35 8.17 0.12
CA HIS A 119 -0.90 9.35 0.85
C HIS A 119 -1.52 10.67 0.36
N GLU A 120 -2.51 10.62 -0.52
CA GLU A 120 -3.35 11.78 -0.84
C GLU A 120 -4.29 12.11 0.32
N TRP A 121 -4.53 13.41 0.53
CA TRP A 121 -5.35 13.89 1.63
C TRP A 121 -6.58 14.56 1.06
N TRP A 122 -7.72 14.40 1.73
CA TRP A 122 -9.00 14.88 1.24
C TRP A 122 -9.01 16.39 0.91
N ASP A 123 -8.16 17.18 1.58
CA ASP A 123 -7.99 18.63 1.40
C ASP A 123 -6.93 19.02 0.35
N GLY A 124 -6.33 18.05 -0.36
CA GLY A 124 -5.42 18.30 -1.48
C GLY A 124 -3.98 18.63 -1.11
N ILE A 125 -3.61 18.58 0.18
CA ILE A 125 -2.22 18.83 0.63
C ILE A 125 -1.37 17.55 0.71
N GLY A 126 -1.96 16.42 0.33
CA GLY A 126 -1.28 15.13 0.24
C GLY A 126 -0.34 15.03 -0.96
N TYR A 127 0.17 13.82 -1.18
CA TYR A 127 1.12 13.51 -2.24
C TYR A 127 0.81 12.11 -2.80
N PRO A 128 1.28 11.75 -4.01
CA PRO A 128 2.23 12.46 -4.87
C PRO A 128 1.66 13.52 -5.81
N ASP A 129 0.37 13.46 -6.15
CA ASP A 129 -0.24 14.27 -7.21
C ASP A 129 -1.07 15.45 -6.68
N GLY A 130 -1.34 15.49 -5.37
CA GLY A 130 -2.09 16.57 -4.73
C GLY A 130 -3.58 16.52 -5.09
N LEU A 131 -4.13 15.30 -5.18
CA LEU A 131 -5.54 15.07 -5.46
C LEU A 131 -6.39 15.47 -4.26
N ASP A 132 -7.56 16.04 -4.51
CA ASP A 132 -8.53 16.41 -3.48
C ASP A 132 -9.86 15.64 -3.61
N GLY A 133 -10.57 15.54 -2.49
CA GLY A 133 -11.93 15.01 -2.43
C GLY A 133 -12.14 13.71 -3.21
N SER A 134 -13.12 13.74 -4.11
CA SER A 134 -13.49 12.57 -4.93
C SER A 134 -12.55 12.33 -6.12
N ALA A 135 -11.53 13.15 -6.34
CA ALA A 135 -10.47 12.82 -7.31
C ALA A 135 -9.58 11.70 -6.79
N ILE A 136 -9.46 11.55 -5.46
CA ILE A 136 -8.73 10.46 -4.82
C ILE A 136 -9.53 9.16 -4.99
N PRO A 137 -8.93 8.05 -5.49
CA PRO A 137 -9.62 6.78 -5.56
C PRO A 137 -10.17 6.35 -4.21
N LEU A 138 -11.41 5.87 -4.15
CA LEU A 138 -12.06 5.48 -2.89
C LEU A 138 -11.19 4.50 -2.08
N GLY A 139 -10.58 3.52 -2.75
CA GLY A 139 -9.69 2.58 -2.07
C GLY A 139 -8.46 3.24 -1.44
N ALA A 140 -7.88 4.25 -2.08
CA ALA A 140 -6.77 5.02 -1.53
C ALA A 140 -7.19 5.86 -0.31
N GLN A 141 -8.41 6.41 -0.31
CA GLN A 141 -8.96 7.12 0.86
C GLN A 141 -9.13 6.17 2.06
N ILE A 142 -9.64 4.96 1.82
CA ILE A 142 -9.80 3.94 2.85
C ILE A 142 -8.44 3.51 3.42
N LEU A 143 -7.44 3.31 2.54
CA LEU A 143 -6.08 3.01 2.95
C LEU A 143 -5.49 4.14 3.80
N ARG A 144 -5.64 5.40 3.37
CA ARG A 144 -5.13 6.56 4.11
C ARG A 144 -5.68 6.63 5.53
N LEU A 145 -6.99 6.43 5.68
CA LEU A 145 -7.63 6.40 6.99
C LEU A 145 -7.08 5.26 7.85
N SER A 146 -6.97 4.06 7.26
CA SER A 146 -6.49 2.86 7.94
C SER A 146 -5.03 2.99 8.40
N ASP A 147 -4.17 3.51 7.53
CA ASP A 147 -2.77 3.82 7.78
C ASP A 147 -2.62 4.83 8.93
N THR A 148 -3.36 5.93 8.88
CA THR A 148 -3.36 6.95 9.94
C THR A 148 -3.78 6.37 11.29
N VAL A 149 -4.82 5.53 11.33
CA VAL A 149 -5.29 4.90 12.59
C VAL A 149 -4.28 3.89 13.12
N ALA A 150 -3.66 3.10 12.25
CA ALA A 150 -2.65 2.12 12.63
C ALA A 150 -1.40 2.79 13.22
N ALA A 151 -1.03 3.97 12.70
CA ALA A 151 0.11 4.76 13.16
C ALA A 151 -0.06 5.43 14.54
N LEU A 152 -1.29 5.53 15.06
CA LEU A 152 -1.59 6.19 16.34
C LEU A 152 -1.52 5.25 17.56
N ARG A 153 -1.10 4.00 17.39
CA ARG A 153 -1.00 3.00 18.45
C ARG A 153 0.42 2.89 19.00
#